data_AF-A0A535EC79-F1
#
_entry.id   AF-A0A535EC79-F1
#
_cell.length_a   1.000
_cell.length_b   1.000
_cell.length_c   1.000
_cell.angle_alpha   90.00
_cell.angle_beta   90.00
_cell.angle_gamma   90.00
#
_symmetry.space_group_name_H-M   'P 1'
#
loop_
_entity.id
_entity.type
_entity.pdbx_description
1 polymer ?
#
loop_
_entity_poly.entity_id
_entity_poly.type
_entity_poly.pdbx_seq_one_letter_code
_entity_poly.pdbx_strand_id
1 'polypeptide(L)' 'MPRTTVNLDASVLGQLKRRQHRERKPFSELVNQLLARALAETESTDEVPRPLRWTTRAMGPRIDLEDKDALRQALDEA' A
#
# COMPACT_ATOMS: atom_id res chain seq x y z
N MET A 1 -3.04 21.32 3.05
CA MET A 1 -2.68 20.38 4.13
C MET A 1 -3.12 20.96 5.46
N PRO A 2 -3.67 20.15 6.38
CA PRO A 2 -4.00 20.62 7.72
C PRO A 2 -2.74 21.10 8.45
N ARG A 3 -2.90 22.10 9.32
CA ARG A 3 -1.79 22.70 10.08
C ARG A 3 -1.95 22.27 11.53
N THR A 4 -0.99 21.47 12.02
CA THR A 4 -1.05 20.85 13.35
C THR A 4 0.13 21.30 14.18
N THR A 5 -0.12 21.77 15.39
CA THR A 5 0.92 22.06 16.39
C THR A 5 1.10 20.83 17.27
N VAL A 6 2.31 20.28 17.32
CA VAL A 6 2.67 19.13 18.15
C VAL A 6 3.82 19.51 19.07
N ASN A 7 3.78 19.02 20.31
CA ASN A 7 4.91 19.14 21.21
C ASN A 7 5.92 18.04 20.89
N LEU A 8 7.19 18.43 20.73
CA LEU A 8 8.29 17.51 20.44
C LEU A 8 9.36 17.67 21.50
N ASP A 9 9.91 16.55 21.98
CA ASP A 9 11.10 16.58 22.81
C ASP A 9 12.25 17.30 22.10
N ALA A 10 13.03 18.07 22.88
CA ALA A 10 14.14 18.86 22.35
C ALA A 10 15.18 17.98 21.62
N SER A 11 15.38 16.76 22.11
CA SER A 11 16.28 15.77 21.51
C SER A 11 15.79 15.33 20.12
N VAL A 12 14.48 15.11 19.96
CA VAL A 12 13.83 14.72 18.69
C VAL A 12 13.88 15.88 17.70
N LEU A 13 13.53 17.09 18.14
CA LEU A 13 13.60 18.29 17.31
C LEU A 13 15.02 18.53 16.77
N GLY A 14 16.03 18.37 17.63
CA GLY A 14 17.43 18.49 17.23
C GLY A 14 17.85 17.46 16.18
N GLN A 15 17.41 16.21 16.30
CA GLN A 15 17.66 15.16 15.31
C GLN A 15 16.99 15.47 13.97
N LEU A 16 15.72 15.89 13.99
CA LEU A 16 14.98 16.27 12.78
C LEU A 16 15.64 17.44 12.06
N LYS A 17 16.11 18.46 12.79
CA LYS A 17 16.82 19.60 12.21
C LYS A 17 18.16 19.21 11.57
N ARG A 18 18.98 18.40 12.24
CA ARG A 18 20.23 17.88 11.65
C ARG A 18 19.96 17.13 10.35
N ARG A 19 18.92 16.29 10.35
CA ARG A 19 18.52 15.53 9.16
C ARG A 19 17.97 16.43 8.05
N GLN A 20 17.20 17.44 8.39
CA GLN A 20 16.72 18.47 7.47
C GLN A 20 17.88 19.14 6.72
N HIS A 21 18.92 19.56 7.45
CA HIS A 21 20.11 20.19 6.85
C HIS A 21 20.86 19.25 5.91
N ARG A 22 20.98 17.97 6.28
CA ARG A 22 21.64 16.96 5.46
C ARG A 22 20.89 16.65 4.17
N GLU A 23 19.57 16.53 4.23
CA GLU A 23 18.73 16.16 3.09
C GLU A 23 18.26 17.35 2.24
N ARG A 24 18.46 18.58 2.72
CA ARG A 24 18.01 19.83 2.07
C ARG A 24 16.51 19.83 1.71
N LYS A 25 15.69 19.17 2.53
CA LYS A 25 14.23 19.10 2.37
C LYS A 25 13.50 20.10 3.28
N PRO A 26 12.26 20.50 2.95
CA PRO A 26 11.38 21.20 3.88
C PRO A 26 11.14 20.38 5.16
N PHE A 27 11.11 21.05 6.31
CA PHE A 27 10.94 20.38 7.61
C PHE A 27 9.64 19.58 7.69
N SER A 28 8.53 20.17 7.22
CA SER A 28 7.21 19.51 7.20
C SER A 28 7.18 18.27 6.32
N GLU A 29 7.86 18.29 5.17
CA GLU A 29 7.95 17.14 4.27
C GLU A 29 8.72 15.99 4.93
N LEU A 30 9.86 16.30 5.55
CA LEU A 30 10.66 15.33 6.29
C LEU A 30 9.85 14.70 7.44
N VAL A 31 9.16 15.53 8.23
CA VAL A 31 8.32 15.07 9.35
C VAL A 31 7.19 14.17 8.85
N ASN A 32 6.48 14.58 7.78
CA ASN A 32 5.41 13.77 7.21
C ASN A 32 5.91 12.43 6.66
N GLN A 33 7.04 12.40 5.95
CA GLN A 33 7.61 11.14 5.46
C GLN A 33 7.97 10.19 6.60
N LEU A 34 8.61 10.70 7.65
CA LEU A 34 9.01 9.88 8.80
C LEU A 34 7.80 9.39 9.57
N LEU A 35 6.80 10.24 9.79
CA LEU A 35 5.58 9.87 10.50
C LEU A 35 4.76 8.85 9.72
N ALA A 36 4.57 9.06 8.40
CA ALA A 36 3.85 8.12 7.55
C ALA A 36 4.50 6.73 7.57
N ARG A 37 5.84 6.67 7.52
CA ARG A 37 6.57 5.41 7.61
C ARG A 37 6.38 4.72 8.95
N ALA A 38 6.50 5.45 10.07
CA ALA A 38 6.33 4.87 11.40
C ALA A 38 4.91 4.33 11.64
N LEU A 39 3.89 5.04 11.13
CA LEU A 39 2.50 4.59 11.19
C LEU A 39 2.29 3.31 10.36
N ALA A 40 2.82 3.24 9.15
CA ALA A 40 2.72 2.05 8.31
C ALA A 40 3.44 0.82 8.92
N GLU A 41 4.62 1.02 9.53
CA GLU A 41 5.35 -0.05 10.22
C GLU A 41 4.54 -0.58 11.42
N THR A 42 3.87 0.31 12.16
CA THR A 42 2.99 -0.07 13.29
C THR A 42 1.77 -0.85 12.80
N GLU A 43 1.07 -0.35 11.77
CA GLU A 43 -0.09 -1.03 11.18
C GLU A 43 0.27 -2.42 10.65
N SER A 44 1.43 -2.56 9.99
CA SER A 44 1.88 -3.85 9.47
C SER A 44 2.24 -4.88 10.55
N THR A 45 2.54 -4.44 11.77
CA THR A 45 2.85 -5.32 12.90
C THR A 45 1.57 -5.78 13.62
N ASP A 46 0.55 -4.91 13.68
CA ASP A 46 -0.74 -5.22 14.29
C ASP A 46 -1.74 -5.88 13.33
N GLU A 47 -1.51 -5.79 12.02
CA GLU A 47 -2.34 -6.47 11.03
C GLU A 47 -2.02 -7.97 11.03
N VAL A 48 -2.81 -8.74 11.79
CA VAL A 48 -2.90 -10.19 11.63
C VAL A 48 -3.02 -10.46 10.13
N PRO A 49 -2.08 -11.22 9.51
CA PRO A 49 -2.07 -11.40 8.08
C PRO A 49 -3.44 -11.90 7.64
N ARG A 50 -4.17 -11.07 6.89
CA ARG A 50 -5.49 -11.46 6.40
C ARG A 50 -5.28 -12.68 5.53
N PRO A 51 -6.01 -13.79 5.77
CA PRO A 51 -5.89 -14.94 4.90
C PRO A 51 -6.23 -14.49 3.47
N LEU A 52 -5.36 -14.85 2.53
CA LEU A 52 -5.57 -14.60 1.11
C LEU A 52 -6.94 -15.16 0.71
N ARG A 53 -7.90 -14.28 0.40
CA ARG A 53 -9.23 -14.69 -0.06
C ARG A 53 -9.21 -14.78 -1.59
N TRP A 54 -9.11 -16.00 -2.10
CA TRP A 54 -9.30 -16.26 -3.52
C TRP A 54 -10.75 -15.97 -3.90
N THR A 55 -10.94 -15.01 -4.80
CA THR A 55 -12.26 -14.74 -5.38
C THR A 55 -12.60 -15.85 -6.37
N THR A 56 -13.44 -16.79 -5.94
CA THR A 56 -14.01 -17.82 -6.81
C THR A 56 -15.46 -17.45 -7.10
N ARG A 57 -15.85 -17.50 -8.38
CA ARG A 57 -17.23 -17.35 -8.83
C ARG A 57 -17.49 -18.38 -9.91
N ALA A 58 -18.66 -19.02 -9.84
CA ALA A 58 -19.11 -19.88 -10.93
C ALA A 58 -19.36 -19.01 -12.17
N MET A 59 -18.51 -19.13 -13.18
CA MET A 59 -18.65 -18.37 -14.43
C MET A 59 -19.66 -18.98 -15.40
N GLY A 60 -20.19 -20.17 -15.09
CA GLY A 60 -21.20 -20.86 -15.90
C GLY A 60 -20.78 -20.98 -17.37
N PRO A 61 -19.64 -21.65 -17.67
CA PRO A 61 -19.17 -21.76 -19.03
C PRO A 61 -20.23 -22.44 -19.90
N ARG A 62 -20.50 -21.86 -21.08
CA ARG A 62 -21.49 -22.38 -22.05
C ARG A 62 -20.98 -23.55 -22.88
N ILE A 63 -19.67 -23.79 -22.79
CA ILE A 63 -18.93 -24.83 -23.49
C ILE A 63 -18.12 -25.61 -22.47
N ASP A 64 -17.79 -26.86 -22.81
CA ASP A 64 -16.75 -27.57 -22.08
C ASP A 64 -15.40 -26.92 -22.40
N LEU A 65 -14.70 -26.46 -21.36
CA LEU A 65 -13.39 -25.83 -21.52
C LEU A 65 -12.27 -26.85 -21.75
N GLU A 66 -12.51 -28.14 -21.45
CA GLU A 66 -11.58 -29.23 -21.77
C GLU A 66 -11.66 -29.65 -23.25
N ASP A 67 -12.77 -29.31 -23.93
CA ASP A 67 -12.89 -29.46 -25.38
C ASP A 67 -12.18 -28.30 -26.09
N LYS A 68 -10.97 -28.62 -26.56
CA LYS A 68 -10.08 -27.68 -27.24
C LYS A 68 -10.68 -27.12 -28.53
N ASP A 69 -11.49 -27.89 -29.25
CA ASP A 69 -12.06 -27.44 -30.52
C ASP A 69 -13.25 -26.51 -30.24
N ALA A 70 -14.11 -26.86 -29.29
CA ALA A 70 -15.21 -25.99 -28.83
C ALA A 70 -14.71 -24.66 -28.24
N LEU A 71 -13.62 -24.70 -27.46
CA LEU A 71 -12.99 -23.50 -26.90
C LEU A 71 -12.42 -22.57 -27.97
N ARG A 72 -11.72 -23.13 -28.97
CA ARG A 72 -11.16 -22.34 -30.07
C ARG A 72 -12.24 -21.69 -30.89
N GLN A 73 -13.28 -22.44 -31.25
CA GLN A 73 -14.42 -21.89 -31.98
C GLN A 73 -15.09 -20.74 -31.22
N ALA A 74 -15.35 -20.89 -29.92
CA ALA A 74 -15.96 -19.84 -29.11
C ALA A 74 -15.09 -18.59 -28.94
N LEU A 75 -13.76 -18.72 -29.05
CA LEU A 75 -12.83 -17.59 -29.02
C LEU A 75 -12.70 -16.90 -30.38
N ASP A 76 -12.86 -17.64 -31.49
CA ASP A 76 -12.80 -17.10 -32.84
C ASP A 76 -14.13 -16.43 -33.28
N GLU A 77 -15.25 -16.81 -32.67
CA GLU A 77 -16.58 -16.20 -32.89
C GLU A 77 -16.83 -14.90 -32.10
N ALA A 78 -15.93 -14.53 -31.18
CA ALA A 78 -16.00 -13.35 -30.32
C ALA A 78 -15.25 -12.12 -30.90
#